data_AF-A0AAW8HWR7-F1
#
_entry.id   AF-A0AAW8HWR7-F1
#
_cell.length_a   1.000
_cell.length_b   1.000
_cell.length_c   1.000
_cell.angle_alpha   90.00
_cell.angle_beta   90.00
_cell.angle_gamma   90.00
#
_symmetry.space_group_name_H-M   'P 1'
#
loop_
_entity.id
_entity.type
_entity.pdbx_description
1 polymer ?
#
loop_
_entity_poly.entity_id
_entity_poly.type
_entity_poly.pdbx_seq_one_letter_code
_entity_poly.pdbx_strand_id
1 'polypeptide(L)'
;MNTNFCFPHPEAAIANATLLREESYPRSFTQAERTRERMTRARTGLVHVMTEILPGVEQEQSENIHYWLDAVLSIVDITKIDAEGQL
;
A
#
# COMPACT_ATOMS: atom_id res chain seq x y z
N MET A 1 8.08 -19.08 30.95
CA MET A 1 8.39 -18.44 29.66
C MET A 1 7.17 -18.64 28.76
N ASN A 2 6.47 -17.57 28.41
CA ASN A 2 5.26 -17.66 27.59
C ASN A 2 5.66 -17.38 26.13
N THR A 3 5.95 -18.44 25.38
CA THR A 3 6.28 -18.35 23.95
C THR A 3 4.97 -18.29 23.17
N ASN A 4 4.34 -17.10 23.15
CA ASN A 4 3.32 -16.82 22.16
C ASN A 4 4.02 -16.80 20.80
N PHE A 5 4.01 -17.94 20.11
CA PHE A 5 4.19 -17.99 18.67
C PHE A 5 3.01 -17.22 18.08
N CYS A 6 3.18 -15.91 17.91
CA CYS A 6 2.30 -15.13 17.06
C CYS A 6 2.59 -15.61 15.63
N PHE A 7 1.88 -16.66 15.20
CA PHE A 7 1.86 -17.01 13.79
C PHE A 7 1.29 -15.80 13.07
N PRO A 8 2.06 -15.14 12.19
CA PRO A 8 1.54 -14.01 11.45
C PRO A 8 0.32 -14.47 10.66
N HIS A 9 -0.74 -13.67 10.68
CA HIS A 9 -1.93 -13.91 9.85
C HIS A 9 -1.49 -14.13 8.40
N PRO A 10 -2.04 -15.11 7.65
CA PRO A 10 -1.61 -15.39 6.28
C PRO A 10 -1.59 -14.15 5.37
N GLU A 11 -2.61 -13.29 5.50
CA GLU A 11 -2.68 -12.01 4.78
C GLU A 11 -1.55 -11.04 5.12
N ALA A 12 -0.98 -11.10 6.32
CA ALA A 12 0.16 -10.27 6.68
C ALA A 12 1.40 -10.67 5.86
N ALA A 13 1.58 -11.96 5.55
CA ALA A 13 2.67 -12.41 4.68
C ALA A 13 2.48 -11.89 3.24
N ILE A 14 1.26 -11.94 2.72
CA ILE A 14 0.92 -11.45 1.38
C ILE A 14 1.11 -9.93 1.29
N ALA A 15 0.59 -9.18 2.27
CA ALA A 15 0.75 -7.74 2.35
C ALA A 15 2.23 -7.35 2.44
N ASN A 16 3.02 -8.03 3.29
CA ASN A 16 4.44 -7.73 3.43
C ASN A 16 5.21 -8.03 2.14
N ALA A 17 4.97 -9.18 1.50
CA ALA A 17 5.62 -9.53 0.24
C ALA A 17 5.28 -8.56 -0.90
N THR A 18 4.06 -8.01 -0.88
CA THR A 18 3.58 -7.06 -1.90
C THR A 18 4.04 -5.63 -1.64
N LEU A 19 4.03 -5.21 -0.37
CA LEU A 19 4.15 -3.81 0.01
C LEU A 19 5.48 -3.47 0.63
N LEU A 20 6.28 -4.42 1.11
CA LEU A 20 7.59 -4.13 1.69
C LEU A 20 8.69 -4.43 0.67
N ARG A 21 9.78 -3.67 0.80
CA ARG A 21 11.02 -3.95 0.09
C ARG A 21 11.97 -4.59 1.09
N GLU A 22 12.43 -5.80 0.80
CA GLU A 22 13.41 -6.50 1.65
C GLU A 22 14.80 -5.87 1.55
N GLU A 23 15.16 -5.42 0.36
CA GLU A 23 16.46 -4.82 0.09
C GLU A 23 16.47 -3.30 0.36
N SER A 24 17.64 -2.80 0.75
CA SER A 24 17.88 -1.36 0.77
C SER A 24 17.73 -0.75 -0.62
N TYR A 25 17.43 0.55 -0.67
CA TYR A 25 17.46 1.27 -1.95
C TYR A 25 18.89 1.31 -2.51
N PRO A 26 19.05 1.14 -3.84
CA PRO A 26 20.32 1.39 -4.49
C PRO A 26 20.82 2.80 -4.17
N ARG A 27 22.14 2.98 -4.00
CA ARG A 27 22.72 4.32 -3.75
C ARG A 27 22.45 5.30 -4.89
N SER A 28 22.19 4.79 -6.10
CA SER A 28 21.84 5.58 -7.28
C SER A 28 20.43 6.15 -7.25
N PHE A 29 19.54 5.64 -6.38
CA PHE A 29 18.18 6.14 -6.29
C PHE A 29 18.14 7.54 -5.66
N THR A 30 17.61 8.48 -6.42
CA THR A 30 17.22 9.81 -5.94
C THR A 30 16.11 9.73 -4.89
N GLN A 31 15.85 10.83 -4.19
CA GLN A 31 14.69 10.89 -3.27
C GLN A 31 13.36 10.74 -4.04
N ALA A 32 13.24 11.40 -5.18
CA ALA A 32 12.11 11.30 -6.10
C ALA A 32 11.79 9.84 -6.47
N GLU A 33 12.79 9.09 -6.93
CA GLU A 33 12.62 7.68 -7.31
C GLU A 33 12.19 6.80 -6.14
N ARG A 34 12.72 7.05 -4.94
CA ARG A 34 12.31 6.33 -3.72
C ARG A 34 10.87 6.65 -3.35
N THR A 35 10.46 7.91 -3.45
CA THR A 35 9.07 8.32 -3.20
C THR A 35 8.12 7.69 -4.20
N ARG A 36 8.43 7.79 -5.50
CA ARG A 36 7.64 7.18 -6.59
C ARG A 36 7.47 5.68 -6.40
N GLU A 37 8.54 4.98 -6.05
CA GLU A 37 8.52 3.54 -5.81
C GLU A 37 7.64 3.18 -4.59
N ARG A 38 7.75 3.91 -3.47
CA ARG A 38 6.90 3.71 -2.28
C ARG A 38 5.43 3.98 -2.59
N MET A 39 5.13 5.07 -3.29
CA MET A 39 3.76 5.41 -3.68
C MET A 39 3.20 4.38 -4.65
N THR A 40 4.02 3.81 -5.54
CA THR A 40 3.60 2.70 -6.42
C THR A 40 3.19 1.48 -5.60
N ARG A 41 3.98 1.07 -4.60
CA ARG A 41 3.59 -0.02 -3.69
C ARG A 41 2.34 0.30 -2.88
N ALA A 42 2.24 1.50 -2.31
CA ALA A 42 1.06 1.93 -1.57
C ALA A 42 -0.21 1.87 -2.45
N ARG A 43 -0.09 2.34 -3.70
CA ARG A 43 -1.15 2.24 -4.71
C ARG A 43 -1.57 0.80 -4.96
N THR A 44 -0.61 -0.11 -5.16
CA THR A 44 -0.90 -1.55 -5.34
C THR A 44 -1.66 -2.12 -4.15
N GLY A 45 -1.27 -1.76 -2.92
CA GLY A 45 -1.97 -2.20 -1.70
C GLY A 45 -3.39 -1.68 -1.62
N LEU A 46 -3.60 -0.39 -1.90
CA LEU A 46 -4.94 0.21 -1.90
C LEU A 46 -5.85 -0.43 -2.95
N VAL A 47 -5.35 -0.61 -4.17
CA VAL A 47 -6.10 -1.28 -5.24
C VAL A 47 -6.45 -2.70 -4.82
N HIS A 48 -5.52 -3.47 -4.26
CA HIS A 48 -5.79 -4.83 -3.77
C HIS A 48 -6.90 -4.84 -2.70
N VAL A 49 -6.87 -3.92 -1.74
CA VAL A 49 -7.93 -3.82 -0.72
C VAL A 49 -9.27 -3.50 -1.37
N MET A 50 -9.30 -2.53 -2.29
CA MET A 50 -10.54 -2.11 -2.95
C MET A 50 -11.13 -3.18 -3.88
N THR A 51 -10.31 -4.02 -4.53
CA THR A 51 -10.78 -5.02 -5.50
C THR A 51 -10.96 -6.42 -4.92
N GLU A 52 -10.12 -6.83 -3.96
CA GLU A 52 -10.11 -8.21 -3.46
C GLU A 52 -10.75 -8.35 -2.07
N ILE A 53 -10.60 -7.34 -1.21
CA ILE A 53 -11.06 -7.43 0.19
C ILE A 53 -12.42 -6.77 0.36
N LEU A 54 -12.58 -5.57 -0.17
CA LEU A 54 -13.78 -4.76 0.01
C LEU A 54 -15.09 -5.42 -0.46
N PRO A 55 -15.12 -6.20 -1.57
CA PRO A 55 -16.33 -6.92 -1.97
C PRO A 55 -16.84 -7.94 -0.95
N GLY A 56 -15.99 -8.40 -0.03
CA GLY A 56 -16.37 -9.30 1.06
C GLY A 56 -16.93 -8.61 2.30
N VAL A 57 -17.00 -7.27 2.30
CA VAL A 57 -17.51 -6.46 3.42
C VAL A 57 -19.00 -6.17 3.21
N GLU A 58 -19.75 -6.09 4.31
CA GLU A 58 -21.17 -5.68 4.30
C GLU A 58 -21.39 -4.38 3.52
N GLN A 59 -22.45 -4.31 2.71
CA GLN A 59 -22.62 -3.29 1.67
C GLN A 59 -22.53 -1.85 2.17
N GLU A 60 -23.21 -1.50 3.27
CA GLU A 60 -23.18 -0.14 3.84
C GLU A 60 -21.76 0.23 4.32
N GLN A 61 -21.05 -0.72 4.91
CA GLN A 61 -19.69 -0.52 5.38
C GLN A 61 -18.68 -0.47 4.22
N SER A 62 -18.92 -1.25 3.16
CA SER A 62 -18.04 -1.30 2.00
C SER A 62 -18.06 0.02 1.21
N GLU A 63 -19.23 0.64 1.05
CA GLU A 63 -19.35 1.96 0.40
C GLU A 63 -18.61 3.05 1.18
N ASN A 64 -18.76 3.09 2.51
CA ASN A 64 -18.04 4.05 3.35
C ASN A 64 -16.52 3.87 3.23
N ILE A 65 -16.03 2.63 3.37
CA ILE A 65 -14.61 2.32 3.22
C ILE A 65 -14.12 2.66 1.80
N HIS A 66 -14.91 2.40 0.76
CA HIS A 66 -14.56 2.74 -0.62
C HIS A 66 -14.25 4.23 -0.77
N TYR A 67 -15.13 5.12 -0.31
CA TYR A 67 -14.93 6.57 -0.44
C TYR A 67 -13.65 7.05 0.26
N TRP A 68 -13.33 6.51 1.43
CA TRP A 68 -12.09 6.83 2.12
C TRP A 68 -10.85 6.31 1.36
N LEU A 69 -10.89 5.06 0.89
CA LEU A 69 -9.77 4.47 0.16
C LEU A 69 -9.52 5.16 -1.19
N ASP A 70 -10.58 5.57 -1.89
CA ASP A 70 -10.50 6.32 -3.15
C ASP A 70 -9.86 7.70 -2.96
N ALA A 71 -10.22 8.42 -1.89
CA ALA A 71 -9.58 9.68 -1.54
C ALA A 71 -8.10 9.51 -1.18
N VAL A 72 -7.74 8.45 -0.44
CA VAL A 72 -6.34 8.13 -0.13
C VAL A 72 -5.57 7.75 -1.40
N LEU A 73 -6.18 6.96 -2.30
CA LEU A 73 -5.60 6.58 -3.58
C LEU A 73 -5.28 7.81 -4.42
N SER A 74 -6.18 8.80 -4.44
CA SER A 74 -5.96 10.08 -5.11
C SER A 74 -4.74 10.84 -4.56
N ILE A 75 -4.56 10.88 -3.23
CA ILE A 75 -3.37 11.49 -2.60
C ILE A 75 -2.09 10.74 -2.99
N VAL A 76 -2.14 9.40 -3.01
CA VAL A 76 -1.00 8.56 -3.42
C VAL A 76 -0.62 8.84 -4.87
N ASP A 77 -1.60 8.92 -5.77
CA ASP A 77 -1.38 9.17 -7.20
C ASP A 77 -0.82 10.59 -7.43
N ILE A 78 -1.34 11.62 -6.75
CA ILE A 78 -0.79 12.98 -6.81
C ILE A 78 0.64 13.02 -6.28
N THR A 79 0.92 12.41 -5.11
CA THR A 79 2.26 12.40 -4.51
C THR A 79 3.27 11.68 -5.42
N LYS A 80 2.83 10.63 -6.11
CA LYS A 80 3.66 9.94 -7.10
C LYS A 80 3.99 10.85 -8.28
N ILE A 81 3.00 11.59 -8.80
CA ILE A 81 3.18 12.56 -9.88
C ILE A 81 4.12 13.70 -9.44
N ASP A 82 3.93 14.25 -8.24
CA ASP A 82 4.79 15.30 -7.67
C ASP A 82 6.24 14.82 -7.54
N ALA A 83 6.44 13.56 -7.15
CA ALA A 83 7.77 12.96 -7.09
C ALA A 83 8.40 12.75 -8.48
N GLU A 84 7.58 12.55 -9.52
CA GLU A 84 8.02 12.51 -10.92
C GLU A 84 8.30 13.92 -11.49
N GLY A 85 7.83 14.98 -10.81
CA GLY A 85 7.88 16.38 -11.23
C GLY A 85 8.61 17.32 -10.26
N GLN A 86 9.92 17.14 -10.12
CA GLN A 86 10.83 18.30 -10.29
C GLN A 86 10.89 18.56 -11.80
N LEU A 87 10.03 19.44 -12.31
CA LEU A 87 10.23 20.09 -13.62
C LEU A 87 11.12 21.32 -13.44
#